data_AF-A0A1J4KXQ2-F1
#
_entry.id   AF-A0A1J4KXQ2-F1
#
_cell.length_a   1.000
_cell.length_b   1.000
_cell.length_c   1.000
_cell.angle_alpha   90.00
_cell.angle_beta   90.00
_cell.angle_gamma   90.00
#
_symmetry.space_group_name_H-M   'P 1'
#
loop_
_entity.id
_entity.type
_entity.pdbx_description
1 polymer ?
#
loop_
_entity_poly.entity_id
_entity_poly.type
_entity_poly.pdbx_seq_one_letter_code
_entity_poly.pdbx_strand_id
1 'polypeptide(L)'
;MEVDTVDELKNLVGRDESKGRTKFVVKIFHMLQFVRKHPEKMLELGASWCNDGRHFVINSNILGSFLGLKANSVNTNFRDHGFQIISSNAQDLRSEFSNMIETRHWKKRISGSSSFTINSNIDDAENIPCLQQRVDNAFVPSSADYEKEVPFMPKETITLLAEDQSQLLNIYRMYYSHSYECNYFKTFLSFVTNLWKTQISELNYANSTKIISVIVGENPQLEVNLDFILQQRDESSQSSEIVTFDSFVKYFMRYGDSTDLSLTLREVSCITPQPPAFDIDGFNVFPSQNYDQKVQFNDWFSPFADKNHALTVLKKQIGEAWLLIPSKTPNQFTLLYKDDSYDFNVQALHILHNPIPPDTEHRYGVQFHDGTYQYRSTLDLLFTDVLKLAYRGVSDVETLHNRPKYVSADDIANRKKPEQVLPNLESQIGEQPEFQQPEDSQFWYLSSQFNCSQVDTQVAYPDSFHFE
;
A
#
# COMPACT_ATOMS: atom_id res chain seq x y z
N MET A 1 -30.06 -12.14 23.46
CA MET A 1 -29.24 -12.15 24.68
C MET A 1 -28.86 -10.71 24.92
N GLU A 2 -29.39 -10.09 25.96
CA GLU A 2 -28.93 -8.76 26.35
C GLU A 2 -27.55 -8.91 27.00
N VAL A 3 -26.63 -8.05 26.59
CA VAL A 3 -25.25 -8.00 27.06
C VAL A 3 -25.10 -6.63 27.68
N ASP A 4 -24.90 -6.57 29.00
CA ASP A 4 -24.94 -5.33 29.76
C ASP A 4 -23.55 -4.95 30.30
N THR A 5 -22.59 -5.90 30.28
CA THR A 5 -21.21 -5.67 30.72
C THR A 5 -20.18 -5.97 29.63
N VAL A 6 -19.01 -5.34 29.75
CA VAL A 6 -17.87 -5.58 28.84
C VAL A 6 -17.37 -7.02 28.95
N ASP A 7 -17.41 -7.64 30.14
CA ASP A 7 -16.99 -9.02 30.33
C ASP A 7 -17.96 -10.01 29.68
N GLU A 8 -19.27 -9.77 29.77
CA GLU A 8 -20.27 -10.54 29.02
C GLU A 8 -20.06 -10.41 27.51
N LEU A 9 -19.77 -9.20 27.03
CA LEU A 9 -19.46 -8.96 25.61
C LEU A 9 -18.20 -9.73 25.20
N LYS A 10 -17.14 -9.67 26.01
CA LYS A 10 -15.88 -10.37 25.77
C LYS A 10 -16.09 -11.88 25.73
N ASN A 11 -16.90 -12.42 26.64
CA ASN A 11 -17.27 -13.83 26.64
C ASN A 11 -18.12 -14.21 25.42
N LEU A 12 -19.00 -13.32 24.95
CA LEU A 12 -19.81 -13.54 23.76
C LEU A 12 -18.96 -13.58 22.48
N VAL A 13 -18.08 -12.59 22.29
CA VAL A 13 -17.24 -12.50 21.08
C VAL A 13 -15.99 -13.38 21.13
N GLY A 14 -15.57 -13.77 22.33
CA GLY A 14 -14.40 -14.59 22.61
C GLY A 14 -14.70 -16.08 22.70
N ARG A 15 -15.94 -16.53 22.47
CA ARG A 15 -16.31 -17.96 22.56
C ARG A 15 -15.32 -18.84 21.79
N ASP A 16 -14.83 -19.83 22.54
CA ASP A 16 -13.76 -20.75 22.16
C ASP A 16 -14.19 -21.72 21.06
N GLU A 17 -13.21 -22.29 20.35
CA GLU A 17 -13.36 -23.08 19.13
C GLU A 17 -14.34 -24.26 19.27
N SER A 18 -14.52 -24.77 20.49
CA SER A 18 -15.41 -25.89 20.83
C SER A 18 -16.91 -25.65 20.58
N LYS A 19 -17.37 -24.39 20.45
CA LYS A 19 -18.78 -24.04 20.19
C LYS A 19 -19.03 -23.42 18.82
N GLY A 20 -18.04 -23.51 17.93
CA GLY A 20 -18.07 -22.86 16.61
C GLY A 20 -17.59 -21.41 16.70
N ARG A 21 -16.65 -21.06 15.82
CA ARG A 21 -16.05 -19.73 15.77
C ARG A 21 -17.08 -18.71 15.27
N THR A 22 -17.49 -17.77 16.14
CA THR A 22 -18.34 -16.63 15.73
C THR A 22 -17.65 -15.85 14.60
N LYS A 23 -18.38 -15.58 13.52
CA LYS A 23 -17.88 -14.81 12.37
C LYS A 23 -17.39 -13.44 12.82
N PHE A 24 -16.32 -12.94 12.20
CA PHE A 24 -15.74 -11.63 12.53
C PHE A 24 -16.78 -10.51 12.49
N VAL A 25 -17.58 -10.46 11.43
CA VAL A 25 -18.64 -9.45 11.24
C VAL A 25 -19.66 -9.46 12.38
N VAL A 26 -20.06 -10.64 12.84
CA VAL A 26 -21.00 -10.80 13.96
C VAL A 26 -20.39 -10.29 15.27
N LYS A 27 -19.08 -10.51 15.49
CA LYS A 27 -18.37 -9.91 16.64
C LYS A 27 -18.43 -8.39 16.57
N ILE A 28 -18.13 -7.80 15.41
CA ILE A 28 -18.19 -6.34 15.21
C ILE A 28 -19.60 -5.82 15.44
N PHE A 29 -20.62 -6.50 14.91
CA PHE A 29 -22.01 -6.13 15.10
C PHE A 29 -22.39 -6.08 16.59
N HIS A 30 -22.07 -7.13 17.36
CA HIS A 30 -22.33 -7.14 18.79
C HIS A 30 -21.63 -6.00 19.54
N MET A 31 -20.37 -5.71 19.19
CA MET A 31 -19.64 -4.60 19.80
C MET A 31 -20.28 -3.24 19.49
N LEU A 32 -20.69 -3.01 18.24
CA LEU A 32 -21.33 -1.76 17.85
C LEU A 32 -22.71 -1.59 18.52
N GLN A 33 -23.51 -2.66 18.64
CA GLN A 33 -24.79 -2.61 19.36
C GLN A 33 -24.59 -2.42 20.87
N PHE A 34 -23.54 -2.98 21.45
CA PHE A 34 -23.19 -2.76 22.85
C PHE A 34 -22.81 -1.29 23.09
N VAL A 35 -21.90 -0.71 22.28
CA VAL A 35 -21.50 0.70 22.43
C VAL A 35 -22.68 1.65 22.17
N ARG A 36 -23.63 1.28 21.32
CA ARG A 36 -24.87 2.05 21.14
C ARG A 36 -25.67 2.18 22.45
N LYS A 37 -25.72 1.12 23.27
CA LYS A 37 -26.36 1.13 24.59
C LYS A 37 -25.47 1.75 25.67
N HIS A 38 -24.16 1.66 25.51
CA HIS A 38 -23.12 2.11 26.45
C HIS A 38 -22.09 3.03 25.76
N PRO A 39 -22.44 4.28 25.37
CA PRO A 39 -21.55 5.16 24.61
C PRO A 39 -20.22 5.47 25.32
N GLU A 40 -20.21 5.46 26.65
CA GLU A 40 -19.03 5.65 27.48
C GLU A 40 -17.96 4.55 27.27
N LYS A 41 -18.36 3.39 26.74
CA LYS A 41 -17.47 2.24 26.47
C LYS A 41 -16.81 2.29 25.09
N MET A 42 -17.14 3.29 24.27
CA MET A 42 -16.58 3.46 22.94
C MET A 42 -15.04 3.48 22.92
N LEU A 43 -14.40 4.26 23.81
CA LEU A 43 -12.94 4.37 23.85
C LEU A 43 -12.26 3.10 24.39
N GLU A 44 -12.97 2.34 25.23
CA GLU A 44 -12.50 1.06 25.77
C GLU A 44 -12.54 -0.05 24.71
N LEU A 45 -13.57 -0.06 23.87
CA LEU A 45 -13.81 -1.09 22.85
C LEU A 45 -13.26 -0.73 21.47
N GLY A 46 -13.02 0.55 21.21
CA GLY A 46 -12.47 1.04 19.95
C GLY A 46 -13.46 0.96 18.78
N ALA A 47 -14.75 1.09 19.03
CA ALA A 47 -15.80 0.98 18.02
C ALA A 47 -17.00 1.87 18.34
N SER A 48 -17.65 2.48 17.35
CA SER A 48 -18.97 3.12 17.51
C SER A 48 -19.65 3.33 16.15
N TRP A 49 -20.98 3.36 16.13
CA TRP A 49 -21.75 3.79 14.97
C TRP A 49 -21.62 5.31 14.77
N CYS A 50 -21.62 5.76 13.51
CA CYS A 50 -21.86 7.15 13.16
C CYS A 50 -23.35 7.50 13.27
N ASN A 51 -23.66 8.79 13.37
CA ASN A 51 -25.00 9.36 13.47
C ASN A 51 -25.87 9.06 12.26
N ASP A 52 -25.26 8.86 11.08
CA ASP A 52 -25.98 8.46 9.86
C ASP A 52 -26.49 7.01 9.89
N GLY A 53 -26.08 6.21 10.88
CA GLY A 53 -26.50 4.83 11.07
C GLY A 53 -26.03 3.85 10.00
N ARG A 54 -25.20 4.27 9.05
CA ARG A 54 -24.64 3.43 7.96
C ARG A 54 -23.13 3.26 8.10
N HIS A 55 -22.46 4.30 8.56
CA HIS A 55 -21.04 4.28 8.83
C HIS A 55 -20.76 3.96 10.29
N PHE A 56 -19.54 3.53 10.54
CA PHE A 56 -19.03 3.31 11.89
C PHE A 56 -17.55 3.63 11.94
N VAL A 57 -17.04 3.95 13.12
CA VAL A 57 -15.62 4.24 13.36
C VAL A 57 -14.99 3.13 14.17
N ILE A 58 -13.77 2.75 13.80
CA ILE A 58 -13.00 1.71 14.48
C ILE A 58 -11.59 2.20 14.77
N ASN A 59 -11.08 1.88 15.96
CA ASN A 59 -9.67 1.89 16.29
C ASN A 59 -9.12 0.47 16.30
N SER A 60 -8.41 0.08 15.23
CA SER A 60 -7.96 -1.30 15.04
C SER A 60 -6.96 -1.79 16.11
N ASN A 61 -6.27 -0.89 16.82
CA ASN A 61 -5.37 -1.27 17.91
C ASN A 61 -6.17 -1.67 19.16
N ILE A 62 -7.14 -0.84 19.54
CA ILE A 62 -8.00 -1.08 20.72
C ILE A 62 -8.88 -2.31 20.47
N LEU A 63 -9.57 -2.32 19.33
CA LEU A 63 -10.40 -3.44 18.91
C LEU A 63 -9.59 -4.74 18.80
N GLY A 64 -8.38 -4.67 18.23
CA GLY A 64 -7.48 -5.81 18.13
C GLY A 64 -7.10 -6.36 19.49
N SER A 65 -6.71 -5.48 20.43
CA SER A 65 -6.40 -5.88 21.81
C SER A 65 -7.60 -6.54 22.50
N PHE A 66 -8.82 -6.02 22.29
CA PHE A 66 -10.04 -6.59 22.85
C PHE A 66 -10.35 -7.99 22.31
N LEU A 67 -10.15 -8.19 20.99
CA LEU A 67 -10.44 -9.45 20.30
C LEU A 67 -9.27 -10.47 20.31
N GLY A 68 -8.11 -10.11 20.87
CA GLY A 68 -6.91 -10.95 20.79
C GLY A 68 -6.30 -11.02 19.38
N LEU A 69 -6.46 -9.97 18.58
CA LEU A 69 -5.98 -9.88 17.19
C LEU A 69 -4.96 -8.76 17.02
N LYS A 70 -3.97 -8.96 16.14
CA LYS A 70 -3.11 -7.85 15.70
C LYS A 70 -3.94 -6.85 14.87
N ALA A 71 -3.63 -5.56 14.98
CA ALA A 71 -4.34 -4.50 14.24
C ALA A 71 -4.35 -4.74 12.71
N ASN A 72 -3.27 -5.30 12.15
CA ASN A 72 -3.20 -5.66 10.74
C ASN A 72 -4.23 -6.76 10.38
N SER A 73 -4.39 -7.77 11.24
CA SER A 73 -5.37 -8.85 11.05
C SER A 73 -6.81 -8.33 11.12
N VAL A 74 -7.10 -7.38 12.02
CA VAL A 74 -8.40 -6.69 12.07
C VAL A 74 -8.69 -6.00 10.74
N ASN A 75 -7.73 -5.26 10.20
CA ASN A 75 -7.88 -4.57 8.92
C ASN A 75 -8.03 -5.55 7.73
N THR A 76 -7.31 -6.67 7.74
CA THR A 76 -7.46 -7.75 6.76
C THR A 76 -8.87 -8.33 6.81
N ASN A 77 -9.36 -8.69 8.00
CA ASN A 77 -10.72 -9.22 8.15
C ASN A 77 -11.80 -8.25 7.67
N PHE A 78 -11.67 -6.95 7.92
CA PHE A 78 -12.60 -5.96 7.38
C PHE A 78 -12.59 -5.96 5.84
N ARG A 79 -11.41 -5.96 5.21
CA ARG A 79 -11.31 -6.03 3.74
C ARG A 79 -11.92 -7.33 3.21
N ASP A 80 -11.62 -8.46 3.85
CA ASP A 80 -12.12 -9.78 3.48
C ASP A 80 -13.64 -9.94 3.64
N HIS A 81 -14.34 -9.00 4.28
CA HIS A 81 -15.81 -8.97 4.33
C HIS A 81 -16.40 -7.76 3.58
N GLY A 82 -15.59 -7.08 2.75
CA GLY A 82 -16.04 -5.98 1.91
C GLY A 82 -16.33 -4.68 2.65
N PHE A 83 -15.68 -4.43 3.79
CA PHE A 83 -15.78 -3.15 4.49
C PHE A 83 -14.73 -2.17 3.97
N GLN A 84 -15.20 -1.05 3.41
CA GLN A 84 -14.35 0.02 2.88
C GLN A 84 -13.98 1.03 3.96
N ILE A 85 -12.83 1.68 3.80
CA ILE A 85 -12.45 2.84 4.62
C ILE A 85 -12.93 4.09 3.87
N ILE A 86 -13.68 4.93 4.56
CA ILE A 86 -14.11 6.23 4.06
C ILE A 86 -13.15 7.30 4.58
N SER A 87 -12.67 8.15 3.68
CA SER A 87 -11.86 9.31 4.06
C SER A 87 -12.65 10.19 5.03
N SER A 88 -12.03 10.51 6.16
CA SER A 88 -12.59 11.38 7.18
C SER A 88 -11.44 12.17 7.78
N ASN A 89 -11.63 13.48 7.93
CA ASN A 89 -10.62 14.32 8.57
C ASN A 89 -10.79 14.25 10.10
N ALA A 90 -9.80 14.72 10.85
CA ALA A 90 -9.84 14.69 12.32
C ALA A 90 -10.96 15.57 12.91
N GLN A 91 -11.32 16.66 12.22
CA GLN A 91 -12.35 17.59 12.67
C GLN A 91 -13.74 16.98 12.56
N ASP A 92 -14.04 16.28 11.46
CA ASP A 92 -15.30 15.56 11.25
C ASP A 92 -15.50 14.54 12.38
N LEU A 93 -14.47 13.74 12.66
CA LEU A 93 -14.51 12.73 13.73
C LEU A 93 -14.72 13.38 15.11
N ARG A 94 -14.05 14.50 15.41
CA ARG A 94 -14.23 15.21 16.69
C ARG A 94 -15.59 15.88 16.83
N SER A 95 -16.15 16.36 15.71
CA SER A 95 -17.48 16.96 15.70
C SER A 95 -18.57 15.93 16.02
N GLU A 96 -18.37 14.69 15.58
CA GLU A 96 -19.28 13.57 15.82
C GLU A 96 -19.02 12.89 17.18
N PHE A 97 -17.75 12.78 17.59
CA PHE A 97 -17.30 12.10 18.79
C PHE A 97 -16.42 13.01 19.65
N SER A 98 -17.07 13.90 20.43
CA SER A 98 -16.40 14.94 21.22
C SER A 98 -15.43 14.43 22.29
N ASN A 99 -15.55 13.15 22.69
CA ASN A 99 -14.66 12.47 23.62
C ASN A 99 -13.39 11.90 22.96
N MET A 100 -13.26 11.93 21.63
CA MET A 100 -12.05 11.49 20.93
C MET A 100 -10.93 12.54 21.01
N ILE A 101 -9.95 12.31 21.89
CA ILE A 101 -8.74 13.14 21.97
C ILE A 101 -7.83 12.86 20.77
N GLU A 102 -7.56 11.57 20.52
CA GLU A 102 -6.65 11.09 19.47
C GLU A 102 -7.42 10.42 18.33
N THR A 103 -7.30 10.93 17.11
CA THR A 103 -8.07 10.49 15.93
C THR A 103 -7.24 9.70 14.91
N ARG A 104 -5.90 9.68 15.00
CA ARG A 104 -5.01 9.08 13.98
C ARG A 104 -5.34 7.62 13.67
N HIS A 105 -5.70 6.86 14.70
CA HIS A 105 -5.95 5.42 14.60
C HIS A 105 -7.42 5.07 14.39
N TRP A 106 -8.31 6.07 14.35
CA TRP A 106 -9.73 5.87 14.08
C TRP A 106 -9.99 5.97 12.59
N LYS A 107 -10.67 4.97 12.04
CA LYS A 107 -11.05 4.91 10.63
C LYS A 107 -12.55 4.76 10.51
N LYS A 108 -13.19 5.68 9.79
CA LYS A 108 -14.59 5.58 9.37
C LYS A 108 -14.71 4.49 8.30
N ARG A 109 -15.69 3.63 8.43
CA ARG A 109 -15.92 2.46 7.58
C ARG A 109 -17.38 2.37 7.17
N ILE A 110 -17.60 1.75 6.02
CA ILE A 110 -18.92 1.37 5.51
C ILE A 110 -18.86 -0.08 5.02
N SER A 111 -19.96 -0.80 5.17
CA SER A 111 -20.10 -2.13 4.59
C SER A 111 -20.45 -2.04 3.11
N GLY A 112 -19.88 -2.92 2.29
CA GLY A 112 -20.37 -3.15 0.93
C GLY A 112 -21.76 -3.78 0.91
N SER A 113 -22.25 -4.31 2.04
CA SER A 113 -23.66 -4.72 2.18
C SER A 113 -24.51 -3.56 2.67
N SER A 114 -25.57 -3.23 1.92
CA SER A 114 -26.55 -2.23 2.34
C SER A 114 -27.32 -2.62 3.61
N SER A 115 -27.30 -3.92 3.96
CA SER A 115 -27.96 -4.46 5.15
C SER A 115 -27.19 -4.25 6.45
N PHE A 116 -25.95 -3.75 6.45
CA PHE A 116 -25.16 -3.56 7.68
C PHE A 116 -25.23 -2.10 8.17
N THR A 117 -26.16 -1.85 9.09
CA THR A 117 -26.55 -0.55 9.61
C THR A 117 -26.79 -0.64 11.11
N ILE A 118 -27.01 0.51 11.75
CA ILE A 118 -27.36 0.57 13.17
C ILE A 118 -28.65 -0.18 13.52
N ASN A 119 -29.56 -0.35 12.54
CA ASN A 119 -30.85 -1.02 12.70
C ASN A 119 -30.85 -2.49 12.29
N SER A 120 -29.71 -3.01 11.85
CA SER A 120 -29.58 -4.40 11.43
C SER A 120 -29.76 -5.35 12.59
N ASN A 121 -30.13 -6.58 12.28
CA ASN A 121 -30.18 -7.70 13.23
C ASN A 121 -28.94 -8.60 13.08
N ILE A 122 -28.87 -9.65 13.90
CA ILE A 122 -27.76 -10.61 13.86
C ILE A 122 -27.72 -11.40 12.54
N ASP A 123 -28.87 -11.75 11.98
CA ASP A 123 -28.98 -12.50 10.73
C ASP A 123 -28.41 -11.67 9.57
N ASP A 124 -28.64 -10.35 9.54
CA ASP A 124 -28.05 -9.44 8.56
C ASP A 124 -26.51 -9.50 8.61
N ALA A 125 -25.93 -9.57 9.81
CA ALA A 125 -24.49 -9.66 10.02
C ALA A 125 -23.93 -11.06 9.69
N GLU A 126 -24.68 -12.12 10.00
CA GLU A 126 -24.32 -13.50 9.67
C GLU A 126 -24.33 -13.77 8.18
N ASN A 127 -25.24 -13.11 7.46
CA ASN A 127 -25.40 -13.23 6.02
C ASN A 127 -24.41 -12.40 5.22
N ILE A 128 -23.49 -11.65 5.85
CA ILE A 128 -22.41 -10.97 5.13
C ILE A 128 -21.34 -12.00 4.75
N PRO A 129 -21.21 -12.36 3.46
CA PRO A 129 -20.22 -13.34 3.04
C PRO A 129 -18.82 -12.70 3.06
N CYS A 130 -17.81 -13.55 3.26
CA CYS A 130 -16.44 -13.14 2.97
C CYS A 130 -16.25 -12.97 1.45
N LEU A 131 -15.21 -12.25 1.02
CA LEU A 131 -14.94 -11.99 -0.40
C LEU A 131 -14.75 -13.28 -1.18
N GLN A 132 -14.11 -14.30 -0.60
CA GLN A 132 -13.98 -15.61 -1.25
C GLN A 132 -15.37 -16.18 -1.57
N GLN A 133 -16.26 -16.23 -0.58
CA GLN A 133 -17.64 -16.69 -0.79
C GLN A 133 -18.39 -15.84 -1.82
N ARG A 134 -18.15 -14.52 -1.89
CA ARG A 134 -18.74 -13.67 -2.94
C ARG A 134 -18.23 -14.05 -4.32
N VAL A 135 -16.93 -14.30 -4.47
CA VAL A 135 -16.36 -14.75 -5.74
C VAL A 135 -16.92 -16.13 -6.09
N ASP A 136 -16.99 -17.06 -5.14
CA ASP A 136 -17.53 -18.39 -5.40
C ASP A 136 -19.01 -18.33 -5.85
N ASN A 137 -19.81 -17.45 -5.22
CA ASN A 137 -21.24 -17.30 -5.52
C ASN A 137 -21.51 -16.52 -6.82
N ALA A 138 -20.76 -15.43 -7.07
CA ALA A 138 -20.99 -14.57 -8.23
C ALA A 138 -20.76 -15.32 -9.54
N PHE A 139 -19.87 -16.31 -9.56
CA PHE A 139 -19.48 -17.02 -10.78
C PHE A 139 -20.27 -18.32 -11.03
N VAL A 140 -21.42 -18.50 -10.37
CA VAL A 140 -22.36 -19.56 -10.74
C VAL A 140 -23.03 -19.20 -12.08
N PRO A 141 -22.86 -19.98 -13.18
CA PRO A 141 -23.15 -19.57 -14.56
C PRO A 141 -24.61 -19.27 -14.96
N SER A 142 -25.54 -19.00 -14.04
CA SER A 142 -26.98 -18.94 -14.37
C SER A 142 -27.77 -17.72 -13.89
N SER A 143 -27.15 -16.70 -13.28
CA SER A 143 -27.91 -15.53 -12.82
C SER A 143 -27.81 -14.37 -13.82
N ALA A 144 -28.97 -13.91 -14.32
CA ALA A 144 -29.10 -12.70 -15.14
C ALA A 144 -28.84 -11.39 -14.36
N ASP A 145 -28.43 -11.49 -13.09
CA ASP A 145 -28.33 -10.36 -12.13
C ASP A 145 -26.88 -9.95 -11.79
N TYR A 146 -25.90 -10.37 -12.59
CA TYR A 146 -24.47 -10.12 -12.34
C TYR A 146 -24.11 -8.65 -12.08
N GLU A 147 -24.74 -7.72 -12.81
CA GLU A 147 -24.48 -6.27 -12.65
C GLU A 147 -24.89 -5.72 -11.29
N LYS A 148 -25.80 -6.39 -10.57
CA LYS A 148 -26.24 -5.96 -9.24
C LYS A 148 -25.26 -6.37 -8.14
N GLU A 149 -24.55 -7.49 -8.31
CA GLU A 149 -23.67 -8.03 -7.28
C GLU A 149 -22.27 -7.41 -7.29
N VAL A 150 -21.78 -7.01 -8.47
CA VAL A 150 -20.40 -6.54 -8.65
C VAL A 150 -20.36 -5.23 -9.45
N PRO A 151 -20.90 -4.12 -8.92
CA PRO A 151 -21.13 -2.90 -9.70
C PRO A 151 -19.83 -2.28 -10.27
N PHE A 152 -18.68 -2.57 -9.66
CA PHE A 152 -17.38 -2.03 -10.05
C PHE A 152 -16.66 -2.86 -11.12
N MET A 153 -17.09 -4.09 -11.44
CA MET A 153 -16.35 -4.98 -12.34
C MET A 153 -16.95 -4.97 -13.76
N PRO A 154 -16.20 -4.59 -14.79
CA PRO A 154 -16.66 -4.68 -16.18
C PRO A 154 -16.94 -6.12 -16.61
N LYS A 155 -17.93 -6.32 -17.50
CA LYS A 155 -18.28 -7.66 -18.03
C LYS A 155 -17.10 -8.30 -18.73
N GLU A 156 -16.33 -7.51 -19.47
CA GLU A 156 -15.16 -7.97 -20.21
C GLU A 156 -14.08 -8.49 -19.26
N THR A 157 -13.92 -7.88 -18.08
CA THR A 157 -12.98 -8.33 -17.05
C THR A 157 -13.43 -9.66 -16.43
N ILE A 158 -14.74 -9.79 -16.15
CA ILE A 158 -15.34 -11.03 -15.65
C ILE A 158 -15.13 -12.17 -16.66
N THR A 159 -15.42 -11.92 -17.95
CA THR A 159 -15.21 -12.91 -19.01
C THR A 159 -13.74 -13.29 -19.14
N LEU A 160 -12.81 -12.31 -19.07
CA LEU A 160 -11.38 -12.57 -19.14
C LEU A 160 -10.90 -13.50 -18.01
N LEU A 161 -11.49 -13.37 -16.82
CA LEU A 161 -11.05 -14.08 -15.62
C LEU A 161 -11.95 -15.25 -15.22
N ALA A 162 -12.91 -15.65 -16.07
CA ALA A 162 -13.92 -16.65 -15.74
C ALA A 162 -13.33 -18.00 -15.31
N GLU A 163 -12.14 -18.34 -15.82
CA GLU A 163 -11.42 -19.59 -15.54
C GLU A 163 -10.47 -19.49 -14.33
N ASP A 164 -10.23 -18.29 -13.79
CA ASP A 164 -9.27 -18.06 -12.70
C ASP A 164 -9.86 -17.16 -11.60
N GLN A 165 -10.54 -17.82 -10.66
CA GLN A 165 -11.14 -17.19 -9.49
C GLN A 165 -10.11 -16.52 -8.56
N SER A 166 -8.84 -16.94 -8.60
CA SER A 166 -7.79 -16.36 -7.75
C SER A 166 -7.47 -14.92 -8.17
N GLN A 167 -7.37 -14.67 -9.47
CA GLN A 167 -7.15 -13.34 -10.03
C GLN A 167 -8.34 -12.42 -9.73
N LEU A 168 -9.56 -12.93 -9.86
CA LEU A 168 -10.77 -12.20 -9.49
C LEU A 168 -10.72 -11.75 -8.04
N LEU A 169 -10.46 -12.68 -7.12
CA LEU A 169 -10.33 -12.38 -5.69
C LEU A 169 -9.29 -11.29 -5.43
N ASN A 170 -8.17 -11.30 -6.14
CA ASN A 170 -7.13 -10.28 -6.01
C ASN A 170 -7.62 -8.91 -6.49
N ILE A 171 -8.40 -8.83 -7.58
CA ILE A 171 -9.04 -7.59 -8.03
C ILE A 171 -10.07 -7.10 -6.99
N TYR A 172 -10.85 -7.98 -6.38
CA TYR A 172 -11.76 -7.64 -5.29
C TYR A 172 -11.01 -7.07 -4.07
N ARG A 173 -9.96 -7.76 -3.62
CA ARG A 173 -9.12 -7.29 -2.51
C ARG A 173 -8.51 -5.93 -2.82
N MET A 174 -8.09 -5.74 -4.07
CA MET A 174 -7.61 -4.46 -4.55
C MET A 174 -8.71 -3.40 -4.41
N TYR A 175 -9.90 -3.59 -4.97
CA TYR A 175 -11.03 -2.66 -4.83
C TYR A 175 -11.29 -2.24 -3.38
N TYR A 176 -11.41 -3.21 -2.47
CA TYR A 176 -11.68 -2.94 -1.04
C TYR A 176 -10.48 -2.40 -0.24
N SER A 177 -9.27 -2.47 -0.80
CA SER A 177 -8.10 -1.80 -0.23
C SER A 177 -7.98 -0.33 -0.61
N HIS A 178 -8.70 0.09 -1.67
CA HIS A 178 -8.72 1.46 -2.15
C HIS A 178 -9.89 2.25 -1.55
N SER A 179 -9.78 3.58 -1.58
CA SER A 179 -10.81 4.52 -1.10
C SER A 179 -11.58 5.23 -2.23
N TYR A 180 -11.41 4.77 -3.47
CA TYR A 180 -12.07 5.37 -4.62
C TYR A 180 -13.53 4.98 -4.73
N GLU A 181 -14.27 5.82 -5.46
CA GLU A 181 -15.64 5.54 -5.86
C GLU A 181 -15.72 4.33 -6.79
N CYS A 182 -16.83 3.60 -6.69
CA CYS A 182 -17.15 2.45 -7.54
C CYS A 182 -17.02 2.78 -9.04
N ASN A 183 -17.49 3.95 -9.47
CA ASN A 183 -17.46 4.37 -10.86
C ASN A 183 -16.02 4.56 -11.37
N TYR A 184 -15.15 5.17 -10.55
CA TYR A 184 -13.75 5.34 -10.92
C TYR A 184 -13.07 3.99 -11.12
N PHE A 185 -13.23 3.06 -10.17
CA PHE A 185 -12.56 1.76 -10.27
C PHE A 185 -13.08 0.94 -11.44
N LYS A 186 -14.38 1.06 -11.77
CA LYS A 186 -14.96 0.47 -12.99
C LYS A 186 -14.34 1.03 -14.25
N THR A 187 -14.25 2.35 -14.38
CA THR A 187 -13.61 3.01 -15.53
C THR A 187 -12.15 2.59 -15.69
N PHE A 188 -11.41 2.57 -14.57
CA PHE A 188 -10.04 2.08 -14.52
C PHE A 188 -9.93 0.64 -15.03
N LEU A 189 -10.74 -0.29 -14.50
CA LEU A 189 -10.71 -1.69 -14.93
C LEU A 189 -11.10 -1.84 -16.40
N SER A 190 -12.10 -1.10 -16.88
CA SER A 190 -12.48 -1.11 -18.29
C SER A 190 -11.31 -0.70 -19.19
N PHE A 191 -10.59 0.36 -18.81
CA PHE A 191 -9.40 0.80 -19.54
C PHE A 191 -8.32 -0.29 -19.57
N VAL A 192 -7.95 -0.82 -18.39
CA VAL A 192 -6.86 -1.81 -18.28
C VAL A 192 -7.21 -3.13 -18.96
N THR A 193 -8.46 -3.60 -18.84
CA THR A 193 -8.94 -4.79 -19.56
C THR A 193 -8.91 -4.58 -21.07
N ASN A 194 -9.32 -3.40 -21.56
CA ASN A 194 -9.26 -3.11 -22.99
C ASN A 194 -7.82 -3.07 -23.50
N LEU A 195 -6.92 -2.38 -22.80
CA LEU A 195 -5.48 -2.34 -23.11
C LEU A 195 -4.91 -3.76 -23.19
N TRP A 196 -5.20 -4.58 -22.18
CA TRP A 196 -4.74 -5.97 -22.11
C TRP A 196 -5.22 -6.79 -23.31
N LYS A 197 -6.53 -6.83 -23.55
CA LYS A 197 -7.12 -7.66 -24.62
C LYS A 197 -6.70 -7.22 -26.01
N THR A 198 -6.50 -5.93 -26.24
CA THR A 198 -6.22 -5.39 -27.58
C THR A 198 -4.74 -5.38 -27.92
N GLN A 199 -3.84 -5.25 -26.93
CA GLN A 199 -2.41 -5.05 -27.20
C GLN A 199 -1.52 -6.12 -26.59
N ILE A 200 -1.95 -6.81 -25.53
CA ILE A 200 -1.10 -7.72 -24.75
C ILE A 200 -1.46 -9.18 -24.98
N SER A 201 -2.67 -9.62 -24.58
CA SER A 201 -3.09 -11.02 -24.62
C SER A 201 -4.60 -11.17 -24.59
N GLU A 202 -5.12 -12.18 -25.30
CA GLU A 202 -6.52 -12.61 -25.20
C GLU A 202 -6.79 -13.48 -23.96
N LEU A 203 -5.73 -14.05 -23.37
CA LEU A 203 -5.78 -14.89 -22.16
C LEU A 203 -5.61 -14.04 -20.90
N ASN A 204 -5.90 -14.60 -19.72
CA ASN A 204 -5.69 -13.96 -18.41
C ASN A 204 -4.21 -13.93 -17.93
N TYR A 205 -3.26 -14.25 -18.82
CA TYR A 205 -1.83 -14.12 -18.59
C TYR A 205 -1.09 -13.78 -19.90
N ALA A 206 0.14 -13.28 -19.77
CA ALA A 206 1.02 -12.96 -20.89
C ALA A 206 2.49 -13.12 -20.52
N ASN A 207 3.37 -13.28 -21.51
CA ASN A 207 4.82 -13.22 -21.29
C ASN A 207 5.24 -11.76 -21.01
N SER A 208 6.14 -11.55 -20.05
CA SER A 208 6.63 -10.23 -19.64
C SER A 208 7.22 -9.45 -20.80
N THR A 209 7.92 -10.11 -21.72
CA THR A 209 8.49 -9.49 -22.94
C THR A 209 7.43 -8.78 -23.77
N LYS A 210 6.24 -9.39 -23.91
CA LYS A 210 5.13 -8.79 -24.66
C LYS A 210 4.59 -7.55 -23.96
N ILE A 211 4.45 -7.59 -22.63
CA ILE A 211 4.03 -6.44 -21.82
C ILE A 211 5.06 -5.31 -21.94
N ILE A 212 6.35 -5.64 -21.80
CA ILE A 212 7.45 -4.69 -21.89
C ILE A 212 7.44 -3.97 -23.24
N SER A 213 7.30 -4.70 -24.35
CA SER A 213 7.25 -4.10 -25.69
C SER A 213 6.07 -3.14 -25.89
N VAL A 214 4.94 -3.39 -25.23
CA VAL A 214 3.73 -2.55 -25.32
C VAL A 214 3.89 -1.28 -24.50
N ILE A 215 4.55 -1.36 -23.34
CA ILE A 215 4.69 -0.23 -22.42
C ILE A 215 5.83 0.70 -22.82
N VAL A 216 7.02 0.14 -23.05
CA VAL A 216 8.28 0.91 -23.06
C VAL A 216 8.72 1.32 -24.47
N GLY A 217 8.35 0.56 -25.49
CA GLY A 217 8.92 0.73 -26.84
C GLY A 217 10.42 0.40 -26.85
N GLU A 218 11.24 1.19 -27.54
CA GLU A 218 12.67 0.93 -27.80
C GLU A 218 13.60 1.63 -26.78
N ASN A 219 13.41 1.41 -25.47
CA ASN A 219 14.31 1.96 -24.44
C ASN A 219 14.85 0.84 -23.52
N PRO A 220 16.08 0.36 -23.75
CA PRO A 220 16.61 -0.80 -23.02
C PRO A 220 16.65 -0.64 -21.49
N GLN A 221 16.97 0.57 -21.00
CA GLN A 221 17.02 0.80 -19.54
C GLN A 221 15.63 0.68 -18.90
N LEU A 222 14.60 1.17 -19.58
CA LEU A 222 13.22 1.05 -19.13
C LEU A 222 12.72 -0.39 -19.24
N GLU A 223 13.16 -1.16 -20.24
CA GLU A 223 12.82 -2.58 -20.37
C GLU A 223 13.31 -3.37 -19.15
N VAL A 224 14.58 -3.19 -18.77
CA VAL A 224 15.19 -3.84 -17.60
C VAL A 224 14.51 -3.42 -16.31
N ASN A 225 14.23 -2.12 -16.14
CA ASN A 225 13.54 -1.62 -14.96
C ASN A 225 12.10 -2.14 -14.85
N LEU A 226 11.39 -2.23 -15.98
CA LEU A 226 10.03 -2.76 -16.02
C LEU A 226 10.01 -4.25 -15.73
N ASP A 227 10.89 -5.03 -16.36
CA ASP A 227 11.00 -6.46 -16.11
C ASP A 227 11.24 -6.74 -14.63
N PHE A 228 12.17 -5.99 -14.02
CA PHE A 228 12.42 -6.04 -12.59
C PHE A 228 11.17 -5.73 -11.75
N ILE A 229 10.40 -4.69 -12.09
CA ILE A 229 9.16 -4.34 -11.37
C ILE A 229 8.08 -5.42 -11.54
N LEU A 230 7.91 -5.97 -12.73
CA LEU A 230 6.92 -7.02 -13.02
C LEU A 230 7.25 -8.32 -12.29
N GLN A 231 8.54 -8.60 -12.07
CA GLN A 231 9.01 -9.78 -11.36
C GLN A 231 8.98 -9.65 -9.83
N GLN A 232 8.71 -8.47 -9.26
CA GLN A 232 8.54 -8.30 -7.82
C GLN A 232 7.23 -8.96 -7.35
N ARG A 233 7.27 -10.28 -7.19
CA ARG A 233 6.24 -11.05 -6.48
C ARG A 233 6.58 -11.06 -4.99
N ASP A 234 5.54 -10.90 -4.18
CA ASP A 234 5.68 -10.66 -2.74
C ASP A 234 6.39 -11.82 -1.98
N GLU A 235 6.54 -13.03 -2.54
CA GLU A 235 6.96 -14.22 -1.75
C GLU A 235 7.79 -15.31 -2.48
N SER A 236 8.11 -15.21 -3.78
CA SER A 236 8.84 -16.27 -4.49
C SER A 236 10.15 -15.79 -5.09
N SER A 237 11.26 -16.48 -4.79
CA SER A 237 12.58 -16.23 -5.38
C SER A 237 12.71 -16.67 -6.85
N GLN A 238 11.65 -17.20 -7.45
CA GLN A 238 11.63 -17.62 -8.84
C GLN A 238 11.09 -16.49 -9.72
N SER A 239 11.92 -15.98 -10.62
CA SER A 239 11.49 -15.11 -11.71
C SER A 239 10.56 -15.91 -12.64
N SER A 240 9.32 -15.48 -12.78
CA SER A 240 8.39 -16.04 -13.75
C SER A 240 8.27 -15.05 -14.90
N GLU A 241 8.53 -15.52 -16.12
CA GLU A 241 8.27 -14.73 -17.34
C GLU A 241 6.77 -14.52 -17.59
N ILE A 242 5.90 -15.23 -16.87
CA ILE A 242 4.45 -15.12 -17.04
C ILE A 242 3.93 -14.09 -16.04
N VAL A 243 3.21 -13.09 -16.55
CA VAL A 243 2.51 -12.08 -15.76
C VAL A 243 1.01 -12.33 -15.89
N THR A 244 0.33 -12.48 -14.76
CA THR A 244 -1.13 -12.61 -14.70
C THR A 244 -1.80 -11.25 -14.88
N PHE A 245 -3.06 -11.23 -15.33
CA PHE A 245 -3.80 -10.00 -15.52
C PHE A 245 -3.94 -9.20 -14.22
N ASP A 246 -4.21 -9.83 -13.07
CA ASP A 246 -4.30 -9.11 -11.78
C ASP A 246 -2.98 -8.45 -11.36
N SER A 247 -1.84 -9.11 -11.61
CA SER A 247 -0.51 -8.55 -11.39
C SER A 247 -0.26 -7.35 -12.29
N PHE A 248 -0.67 -7.43 -13.56
CA PHE A 248 -0.60 -6.31 -14.48
C PHE A 248 -1.51 -5.15 -14.06
N VAL A 249 -2.73 -5.41 -13.57
CA VAL A 249 -3.62 -4.35 -13.05
C VAL A 249 -2.99 -3.68 -11.83
N LYS A 250 -2.38 -4.45 -10.91
CA LYS A 250 -1.65 -3.91 -9.75
C LYS A 250 -0.47 -3.04 -10.19
N TYR A 251 0.30 -3.48 -11.19
CA TYR A 251 1.35 -2.68 -11.81
C TYR A 251 0.78 -1.39 -12.42
N PHE A 252 -0.26 -1.49 -13.23
CA PHE A 252 -0.84 -0.35 -13.95
C PHE A 252 -1.42 0.68 -12.98
N MET A 253 -2.08 0.24 -11.90
CA MET A 253 -2.56 1.13 -10.84
C MET A 253 -1.42 1.95 -10.21
N ARG A 254 -0.23 1.37 -10.13
CA ARG A 254 0.93 1.96 -9.46
C ARG A 254 1.81 2.81 -10.37
N TYR A 255 2.01 2.39 -11.61
CA TYR A 255 3.00 2.98 -12.51
C TYR A 255 2.43 3.32 -13.90
N GLY A 256 1.25 2.83 -14.25
CA GLY A 256 0.63 3.12 -15.55
C GLY A 256 0.14 4.55 -15.66
N ASP A 257 -0.01 5.03 -16.88
CA ASP A 257 -0.70 6.27 -17.19
C ASP A 257 -1.44 6.09 -18.52
N SER A 258 -2.70 6.52 -18.58
CA SER A 258 -3.57 6.29 -19.74
C SER A 258 -3.18 7.08 -20.98
N THR A 259 -2.42 8.15 -20.82
CA THR A 259 -1.92 8.98 -21.92
C THR A 259 -0.56 8.48 -22.41
N ASP A 260 0.27 7.96 -21.51
CA ASP A 260 1.58 7.41 -21.83
C ASP A 260 1.98 6.30 -20.85
N LEU A 261 1.89 5.05 -21.31
CA LEU A 261 2.02 3.86 -20.47
C LEU A 261 3.35 3.77 -19.70
N SER A 262 4.39 4.45 -20.18
CA SER A 262 5.76 4.42 -19.64
C SER A 262 6.08 5.63 -18.74
N LEU A 263 5.20 6.61 -18.63
CA LEU A 263 5.55 7.93 -18.10
C LEU A 263 6.05 7.87 -16.65
N THR A 264 5.36 7.16 -15.75
CA THR A 264 5.80 7.03 -14.35
C THR A 264 7.10 6.26 -14.26
N LEU A 265 7.24 5.22 -15.08
CA LEU A 265 8.46 4.41 -15.13
C LEU A 265 9.66 5.27 -15.55
N ARG A 266 9.50 6.16 -16.53
CA ARG A 266 10.53 7.13 -16.94
C ARG A 266 10.89 8.08 -15.82
N GLU A 267 9.90 8.62 -15.10
CA GLU A 267 10.14 9.54 -13.99
C GLU A 267 10.92 8.92 -12.84
N VAL A 268 10.72 7.63 -12.55
CA VAL A 268 11.45 6.94 -11.47
C VAL A 268 12.74 6.28 -11.93
N SER A 269 12.96 6.12 -13.23
CA SER A 269 14.16 5.50 -13.80
C SER A 269 15.30 6.49 -13.95
N CYS A 270 16.53 6.04 -13.70
CA CYS A 270 17.73 6.80 -14.02
C CYS A 270 18.09 6.54 -15.49
N ILE A 271 17.58 7.36 -16.40
CA ILE A 271 17.93 7.29 -17.82
C ILE A 271 19.20 8.11 -18.01
N THR A 272 20.35 7.50 -17.75
CA THR A 272 21.62 8.14 -18.09
C THR A 272 21.66 8.33 -19.60
N PRO A 273 21.86 9.56 -20.13
CA PRO A 273 22.08 9.74 -21.55
C PRO A 273 23.28 8.86 -21.92
N GLN A 274 23.08 7.90 -22.82
CA GLN A 274 24.21 7.16 -23.35
C GLN A 274 25.18 8.21 -23.90
N PRO A 275 26.45 8.24 -23.44
CA PRO A 275 27.41 9.18 -23.99
C PRO A 275 27.39 9.01 -25.50
N PRO A 276 27.36 10.11 -26.27
CA PRO A 276 27.37 10.01 -27.73
C PRO A 276 28.54 9.10 -28.11
N ALA A 277 28.29 8.13 -28.98
CA ALA A 277 29.35 7.24 -29.45
C ALA A 277 30.48 8.11 -30.01
N PHE A 278 31.58 8.23 -29.25
CA PHE A 278 32.73 8.99 -29.71
C PHE A 278 33.39 8.15 -30.80
N ASP A 279 33.33 8.66 -32.02
CA ASP A 279 34.02 8.10 -33.19
C ASP A 279 35.52 8.41 -33.04
N ILE A 280 36.20 7.60 -32.23
CA ILE A 280 37.65 7.67 -32.08
C ILE A 280 38.24 6.84 -33.24
N ASP A 281 38.77 7.55 -34.23
CA ASP A 281 39.59 7.04 -35.34
C ASP A 281 38.93 6.15 -36.41
N GLY A 282 37.63 6.30 -36.68
CA GLY A 282 36.97 5.64 -37.82
C GLY A 282 36.87 4.12 -37.69
N PHE A 283 37.25 3.57 -36.54
CA PHE A 283 36.78 2.28 -36.08
C PHE A 283 35.51 2.55 -35.28
N ASN A 284 34.36 2.20 -35.86
CA ASN A 284 33.12 2.03 -35.11
C ASN A 284 33.32 0.91 -34.08
N VAL A 285 34.00 1.22 -32.98
CA VAL A 285 33.95 0.43 -31.77
C VAL A 285 32.57 0.71 -31.19
N PHE A 286 31.57 0.03 -31.75
CA PHE A 286 30.30 -0.10 -31.05
C PHE A 286 30.64 -0.59 -29.66
N PRO A 287 30.32 0.17 -28.59
CA PRO A 287 30.46 -0.37 -27.25
C PRO A 287 29.72 -1.70 -27.27
N SER A 288 30.47 -2.79 -27.07
CA SER A 288 29.94 -4.14 -27.17
C SER A 288 28.68 -4.19 -26.32
N GLN A 289 27.52 -4.43 -26.94
CA GLN A 289 26.19 -4.36 -26.32
C GLN A 289 25.98 -5.35 -25.16
N ASN A 290 27.02 -6.08 -24.74
CA ASN A 290 27.04 -6.91 -23.53
C ASN A 290 27.33 -6.09 -22.27
N TYR A 291 26.76 -4.90 -22.13
CA TYR A 291 26.59 -4.36 -20.78
C TYR A 291 25.48 -5.17 -20.14
N ASP A 292 25.80 -5.93 -19.10
CA ASP A 292 24.82 -6.41 -18.13
C ASP A 292 24.04 -5.18 -17.67
N GLN A 293 22.92 -4.89 -18.33
CA GLN A 293 22.09 -3.75 -18.01
C GLN A 293 21.53 -4.02 -16.64
N LYS A 294 22.11 -3.34 -15.65
CA LYS A 294 21.63 -3.40 -14.28
C LYS A 294 20.39 -2.53 -14.19
N VAL A 295 19.50 -2.93 -13.30
CA VAL A 295 18.35 -2.12 -12.91
C VAL A 295 18.86 -0.80 -12.34
N GLN A 296 18.38 0.33 -12.88
CA GLN A 296 18.81 1.67 -12.50
C GLN A 296 17.61 2.60 -12.30
N PHE A 297 17.31 2.91 -11.06
CA PHE A 297 16.33 3.91 -10.68
C PHE A 297 17.00 5.19 -10.19
N ASN A 298 16.24 6.28 -10.14
CA ASN A 298 16.71 7.49 -9.47
C ASN A 298 17.07 7.19 -8.01
N ASP A 299 18.10 7.85 -7.50
CA ASP A 299 18.62 7.65 -6.14
C ASP A 299 17.59 7.94 -5.03
N TRP A 300 16.65 8.83 -5.32
CA TRP A 300 15.51 9.16 -4.48
C TRP A 300 14.34 8.17 -4.59
N PHE A 301 14.40 7.16 -5.46
CA PHE A 301 13.37 6.12 -5.58
C PHE A 301 13.91 4.74 -5.25
N SER A 302 13.25 4.04 -4.32
CA SER A 302 13.48 2.62 -4.07
C SER A 302 12.26 1.84 -4.53
N PRO A 303 12.40 0.96 -5.56
CA PRO A 303 11.28 0.16 -6.06
C PRO A 303 10.79 -0.88 -5.06
N PHE A 304 11.55 -1.16 -4.00
CA PHE A 304 11.19 -2.12 -2.96
C PHE A 304 10.22 -1.51 -1.95
N ALA A 305 9.16 -2.26 -1.61
CA ALA A 305 8.15 -1.85 -0.65
C ALA A 305 8.56 -2.05 0.83
N ASP A 306 9.79 -2.50 1.13
CA ASP A 306 10.23 -2.67 2.51
C ASP A 306 10.60 -1.34 3.16
N LYS A 307 9.68 -0.88 4.01
CA LYS A 307 9.85 0.32 4.83
C LYS A 307 11.09 0.24 5.73
N ASN A 308 11.49 -0.94 6.22
CA ASN A 308 12.65 -1.05 7.12
C ASN A 308 13.96 -0.85 6.35
N HIS A 309 14.08 -1.44 5.16
CA HIS A 309 15.19 -1.17 4.26
C HIS A 309 15.28 0.32 3.91
N ALA A 310 14.17 0.94 3.51
CA ALA A 310 14.10 2.36 3.19
C ALA A 310 14.56 3.28 4.36
N LEU A 311 14.15 2.96 5.59
CA LEU A 311 14.62 3.65 6.79
C LEU A 311 16.12 3.47 7.02
N THR A 312 16.66 2.29 6.71
CA THR A 312 18.10 2.03 6.82
C THR A 312 18.90 2.84 5.81
N VAL A 313 18.39 3.03 4.60
CA VAL A 313 19.00 3.92 3.59
C VAL A 313 19.02 5.36 4.08
N LEU A 314 17.89 5.89 4.55
CA LEU A 314 17.80 7.27 5.04
C LEU A 314 18.70 7.57 6.24
N LYS A 315 18.95 6.58 7.10
CA LYS A 315 19.87 6.71 8.24
C LYS A 315 21.29 7.04 7.85
N LYS A 316 21.75 6.51 6.72
CA LYS A 316 23.14 6.65 6.28
C LYS A 316 23.42 7.99 5.60
N GLN A 317 22.37 8.67 5.13
CA GLN A 317 22.52 9.96 4.45
C GLN A 317 22.81 11.08 5.45
N ILE A 318 23.57 12.11 5.06
CA ILE A 318 23.86 13.27 5.94
C ILE A 318 22.83 14.38 5.72
N GLY A 319 22.35 14.94 6.83
CA GLY A 319 21.37 16.02 6.90
C GLY A 319 20.01 15.71 6.27
N GLU A 320 19.33 16.74 5.75
CA GLU A 320 18.03 16.56 5.09
C GLU A 320 18.11 15.51 3.96
N ALA A 321 17.23 14.51 4.02
CA ALA A 321 17.22 13.38 3.12
C ALA A 321 15.79 12.89 2.87
N TRP A 322 15.51 12.32 1.70
CA TRP A 322 14.20 11.75 1.41
C TRP A 322 14.28 10.61 0.41
N LEU A 323 13.29 9.73 0.48
CA LEU A 323 13.19 8.54 -0.35
C LEU A 323 11.72 8.24 -0.65
N LEU A 324 11.41 8.00 -1.92
CA LEU A 324 10.12 7.53 -2.38
C LEU A 324 10.12 6.00 -2.49
N ILE A 325 9.10 5.37 -1.92
CA ILE A 325 8.86 3.92 -2.07
C ILE A 325 7.42 3.65 -2.49
N PRO A 326 7.14 2.52 -3.18
CA PRO A 326 5.78 2.05 -3.37
C PRO A 326 5.03 1.84 -2.04
N SER A 327 3.79 2.29 -1.95
CA SER A 327 2.92 1.98 -0.81
C SER A 327 2.35 0.57 -0.92
N LYS A 328 1.83 0.05 0.21
CA LYS A 328 1.02 -1.18 0.20
C LYS A 328 -0.26 -1.01 -0.60
N THR A 329 -0.84 0.19 -0.62
CA THR A 329 -1.97 0.53 -1.49
C THR A 329 -1.43 0.74 -2.92
N PRO A 330 -1.89 -0.03 -3.92
CA PRO A 330 -1.32 0.02 -5.28
C PRO A 330 -1.26 1.41 -5.91
N ASN A 331 -2.27 2.25 -5.72
CA ASN A 331 -2.34 3.62 -6.28
C ASN A 331 -1.58 4.68 -5.46
N GLN A 332 -0.67 4.30 -4.57
CA GLN A 332 0.03 5.24 -3.71
C GLN A 332 1.53 4.97 -3.67
N PHE A 333 2.28 6.06 -3.53
CA PHE A 333 3.65 6.04 -3.06
C PHE A 333 3.71 6.53 -1.61
N THR A 334 4.78 6.18 -0.90
CA THR A 334 5.12 6.72 0.40
C THR A 334 6.44 7.47 0.28
N LEU A 335 6.39 8.78 0.48
CA LEU A 335 7.57 9.60 0.66
C LEU A 335 8.00 9.50 2.12
N LEU A 336 9.24 9.08 2.36
CA LEU A 336 9.90 9.13 3.65
C LEU A 336 10.85 10.32 3.64
N TYR A 337 10.68 11.23 4.60
CA TYR A 337 11.49 12.45 4.72
C TYR A 337 12.22 12.43 6.06
N LYS A 338 13.51 12.75 6.07
CA LYS A 338 14.33 12.88 7.26
C LYS A 338 14.78 14.32 7.38
N ASP A 339 14.48 14.91 8.52
CA ASP A 339 14.96 16.24 8.90
C ASP A 339 16.46 16.20 9.29
N ASP A 340 17.13 17.35 9.23
CA ASP A 340 18.53 17.55 9.65
C ASP A 340 18.69 17.59 11.19
N SER A 341 17.63 17.30 11.94
CA SER A 341 17.69 17.30 13.40
C SER A 341 18.55 16.16 13.93
N TYR A 342 19.29 16.44 15.02
CA TYR A 342 20.10 15.44 15.74
C TYR A 342 19.32 14.17 16.11
N ASP A 343 18.03 14.32 16.41
CA ASP A 343 17.13 13.19 16.58
C ASP A 343 16.70 12.68 15.19
N PHE A 344 17.08 11.45 14.85
CA PHE A 344 16.70 10.79 13.59
C PHE A 344 15.17 10.68 13.48
N ASN A 345 14.49 11.74 13.04
CA ASN A 345 13.04 11.81 12.98
C ASN A 345 12.60 11.69 11.52
N VAL A 346 12.16 10.49 11.13
CA VAL A 346 11.64 10.26 9.79
C VAL A 346 10.15 10.55 9.77
N GLN A 347 9.75 11.46 8.90
CA GLN A 347 8.38 11.74 8.56
C GLN A 347 7.95 10.90 7.36
N ALA A 348 6.65 10.58 7.26
CA ALA A 348 6.10 9.81 6.13
C ALA A 348 4.83 10.46 5.58
N LEU A 349 4.77 10.62 4.25
CA LEU A 349 3.65 11.21 3.52
C LEU A 349 3.21 10.25 2.41
N HIS A 350 1.90 10.10 2.20
CA HIS A 350 1.37 9.35 1.07
C HIS A 350 1.12 10.26 -0.12
N ILE A 351 1.56 9.80 -1.30
CA ILE A 351 1.33 10.45 -2.58
C ILE A 351 0.35 9.57 -3.35
N LEU A 352 -0.80 10.13 -3.68
CA LEU A 352 -1.79 9.51 -4.55
C LEU A 352 -1.28 9.50 -5.99
N HIS A 353 -1.43 8.38 -6.69
CA HIS A 353 -1.21 8.26 -8.12
C HIS A 353 -2.51 7.86 -8.80
N ASN A 354 -2.90 8.62 -9.82
CA ASN A 354 -4.07 8.37 -10.64
C ASN A 354 -3.62 7.99 -12.06
N PRO A 355 -3.68 6.70 -12.44
CA PRO A 355 -3.25 6.23 -13.75
C PRO A 355 -4.24 6.56 -14.88
N ILE A 356 -5.45 7.01 -14.56
CA ILE A 356 -6.48 7.45 -15.53
C ILE A 356 -7.02 8.82 -15.12
N PRO A 357 -6.16 9.85 -15.03
CA PRO A 357 -6.57 11.12 -14.46
C PRO A 357 -7.53 11.86 -15.42
N PRO A 358 -8.47 12.67 -14.89
CA PRO A 358 -9.38 13.45 -15.73
C PRO A 358 -8.64 14.44 -16.64
N ASP A 359 -7.48 14.90 -16.19
CA ASP A 359 -6.50 15.70 -16.95
C ASP A 359 -5.08 15.40 -16.43
N THR A 360 -4.06 15.90 -17.13
CA THR A 360 -2.67 15.64 -16.78
C THR A 360 -2.28 16.16 -15.40
N GLU A 361 -2.90 17.23 -14.89
CA GLU A 361 -2.53 17.85 -13.61
C GLU A 361 -2.99 17.04 -12.40
N HIS A 362 -4.02 16.19 -12.55
CA HIS A 362 -4.57 15.37 -11.47
C HIS A 362 -3.91 13.99 -11.29
N ARG A 363 -2.71 13.82 -11.84
CA ARG A 363 -2.00 12.55 -11.84
C ARG A 363 -1.39 12.20 -10.49
N TYR A 364 -0.68 13.12 -9.86
CA TYR A 364 -0.14 12.94 -8.52
C TYR A 364 -0.78 13.90 -7.55
N GLY A 365 -1.17 13.44 -6.35
CA GLY A 365 -1.82 14.27 -5.34
C GLY A 365 -1.32 14.02 -3.93
N VAL A 366 -1.21 15.07 -3.12
CA VAL A 366 -0.90 14.98 -1.69
C VAL A 366 -1.95 15.69 -0.86
N GLN A 367 -2.32 15.12 0.28
CA GLN A 367 -3.32 15.68 1.18
C GLN A 367 -2.68 16.57 2.26
N PHE A 368 -3.28 17.73 2.47
CA PHE A 368 -2.91 18.72 3.47
C PHE A 368 -3.74 18.54 4.76
N HIS A 369 -3.37 19.22 5.85
CA HIS A 369 -4.05 19.07 7.15
C HIS A 369 -5.54 19.44 7.12
N ASP A 370 -5.88 20.43 6.30
CA ASP A 370 -7.25 20.89 6.08
C ASP A 370 -8.08 19.90 5.24
N GLY A 371 -7.47 18.79 4.80
CA GLY A 371 -8.10 17.77 3.98
C GLY A 371 -8.06 18.08 2.49
N THR A 372 -7.56 19.25 2.07
CA THR A 372 -7.41 19.61 0.66
C THR A 372 -6.31 18.80 0.00
N TYR A 373 -6.44 18.60 -1.31
CA TYR A 373 -5.41 17.96 -2.13
C TYR A 373 -4.75 19.00 -3.03
N GLN A 374 -3.43 18.95 -3.12
CA GLN A 374 -2.70 19.61 -4.20
C GLN A 374 -2.21 18.56 -5.19
N TYR A 375 -2.46 18.82 -6.47
CA TYR A 375 -2.10 17.91 -7.55
C TYR A 375 -1.03 18.47 -8.48
N ARG A 376 -0.24 17.59 -9.11
CA ARG A 376 0.73 17.91 -10.17
C ARG A 376 0.79 16.80 -11.22
N SER A 377 1.22 17.17 -12.42
CA SER A 377 1.36 16.27 -13.56
C SER A 377 2.58 15.34 -13.52
N THR A 378 3.63 15.71 -12.77
CA THR A 378 4.84 14.88 -12.59
C THR A 378 5.24 14.81 -11.12
N LEU A 379 6.00 13.77 -10.76
CA LEU A 379 6.61 13.65 -9.43
C LEU A 379 7.57 14.80 -9.15
N ASP A 380 8.34 15.25 -10.16
CA ASP A 380 9.29 16.36 -10.03
C ASP A 380 8.60 17.67 -9.63
N LEU A 381 7.51 18.04 -10.31
CA LEU A 381 6.72 19.22 -9.96
C LEU A 381 6.10 19.07 -8.57
N LEU A 382 5.64 17.88 -8.20
CA LEU A 382 5.11 17.65 -6.85
C LEU A 382 6.20 17.86 -5.78
N PHE A 383 7.40 17.32 -5.99
CA PHE A 383 8.50 17.43 -5.04
C PHE A 383 9.03 18.86 -4.92
N THR A 384 9.19 19.56 -6.02
CA THR A 384 9.80 20.89 -6.07
C THR A 384 8.79 22.00 -5.77
N ASP A 385 7.60 21.98 -6.36
CA ASP A 385 6.62 23.05 -6.21
C ASP A 385 5.77 22.91 -4.95
N VAL A 386 5.37 21.69 -4.59
CA VAL A 386 4.47 21.46 -3.46
C VAL A 386 5.26 21.18 -2.19
N LEU A 387 6.18 20.20 -2.22
CA LEU A 387 6.90 19.74 -1.03
C LEU A 387 8.21 20.49 -0.77
N LYS A 388 8.66 21.33 -1.71
CA LYS A 388 9.90 22.13 -1.62
C LYS A 388 11.13 21.28 -1.28
N LEU A 389 11.22 20.08 -1.83
CA LEU A 389 12.34 19.17 -1.65
C LEU A 389 13.52 19.59 -2.52
N ALA A 390 14.74 19.40 -2.02
CA ALA A 390 15.95 19.57 -2.80
C ALA A 390 16.46 18.20 -3.24
N TYR A 391 16.86 18.07 -4.51
CA TYR A 391 17.62 16.93 -4.99
C TYR A 391 19.07 17.10 -4.50
N ARG A 392 19.55 16.20 -3.62
CA ARG A 392 20.93 16.22 -3.11
C ARG A 392 21.76 15.11 -3.75
N GLY A 393 23.08 15.32 -3.85
CA GLY A 393 24.07 14.25 -4.02
C GLY A 393 24.41 13.62 -2.66
N VAL A 394 24.43 12.29 -2.60
CA VAL A 394 24.61 11.49 -1.38
C VAL A 394 26.03 11.64 -0.79
N SER A 395 26.15 11.77 0.54
CA SER A 395 27.39 11.54 1.32
C SER A 395 27.06 10.71 2.58
N ASP A 396 27.93 9.77 2.94
CA ASP A 396 27.72 8.66 3.90
C ASP A 396 28.27 8.95 5.31
N VAL A 397 27.47 8.79 6.41
CA VAL A 397 27.93 8.51 7.82
C VAL A 397 26.82 7.82 8.69
N GLU A 398 27.23 7.28 9.85
CA GLU A 398 26.66 6.29 10.80
C GLU A 398 25.38 6.60 11.64
N THR A 399 24.93 5.56 12.38
CA THR A 399 23.55 5.16 12.70
C THR A 399 22.93 5.56 14.07
N LEU A 400 21.60 5.76 14.09
CA LEU A 400 20.69 5.73 15.26
C LEU A 400 19.35 5.01 14.95
N HIS A 401 18.57 4.59 15.95
CA HIS A 401 17.27 3.91 15.78
C HIS A 401 16.06 4.82 16.07
N ASN A 402 15.12 4.98 15.13
CA ASN A 402 13.76 5.50 15.37
C ASN A 402 12.72 4.93 14.39
N ARG A 403 11.43 5.07 14.74
CA ARG A 403 10.26 4.74 13.91
C ARG A 403 9.71 6.00 13.23
N PRO A 404 9.23 5.92 11.97
CA PRO A 404 8.73 7.09 11.26
C PRO A 404 7.35 7.54 11.74
N LYS A 405 7.14 8.85 11.77
CA LYS A 405 5.88 9.52 12.10
C LYS A 405 5.17 9.94 10.80
N TYR A 406 3.93 9.54 10.59
CA TYR A 406 3.16 10.03 9.45
C TYR A 406 2.76 11.50 9.66
N VAL A 407 2.89 12.30 8.61
CA VAL A 407 2.69 13.76 8.61
C VAL A 407 1.85 14.18 7.40
N SER A 408 1.34 15.41 7.44
CA SER A 408 0.71 16.06 6.27
C SER A 408 1.76 16.61 5.29
N ALA A 409 1.31 17.06 4.13
CA ALA A 409 2.17 17.79 3.20
C ALA A 409 2.69 19.12 3.79
N ASP A 410 1.89 19.83 4.59
CA ASP A 410 2.29 21.11 5.20
C ASP A 410 3.48 21.00 6.15
N ASP A 411 3.56 19.89 6.89
CA ASP A 411 4.66 19.65 7.84
C ASP A 411 6.01 19.61 7.11
N ILE A 412 6.00 19.10 5.87
CA ILE A 412 7.20 19.03 5.01
C ILE A 412 7.38 20.35 4.23
N ALA A 413 6.32 20.89 3.64
CA ALA A 413 6.39 22.07 2.78
C ALA A 413 6.78 23.35 3.54
N ASN A 414 6.27 23.52 4.77
CA ASN A 414 6.48 24.70 5.60
C ASN A 414 7.61 24.54 6.63
N ARG A 415 8.45 23.50 6.48
CA ARG A 415 9.58 23.26 7.41
C ARG A 415 10.52 24.46 7.43
N LYS A 416 10.99 24.82 8.62
CA LYS A 416 12.02 25.86 8.76
C LYS A 416 13.32 25.30 8.19
N LYS A 417 13.76 25.84 7.05
CA LYS A 417 15.11 25.53 6.57
C LYS A 417 16.09 26.00 7.64
N PRO A 418 17.08 25.18 8.06
CA PRO A 418 18.13 25.68 8.92
C PRO A 418 18.69 26.95 8.27
N GLU A 419 18.67 28.07 8.99
CA GLU A 419 19.37 29.27 8.53
C GLU A 419 20.79 28.80 8.21
N GLN A 420 21.22 29.00 6.97
CA GLN A 420 22.60 28.74 6.60
C GLN A 420 23.43 29.68 7.44
N VAL A 421 23.87 29.22 8.61
CA VAL A 421 24.94 29.84 9.38
C VAL A 421 26.16 29.59 8.51
N LEU A 422 26.38 30.50 7.54
CA LEU A 422 27.63 30.57 6.80
C LEU A 422 28.71 30.61 7.88
N PRO A 423 29.57 29.59 7.98
CA PRO A 423 30.67 29.66 8.92
C PRO A 423 31.44 30.92 8.54
N ASN A 424 31.50 31.86 9.48
CA ASN A 424 32.29 33.07 9.33
C ASN A 424 33.74 32.61 9.31
N LEU A 425 34.24 32.31 8.11
CA LEU A 425 35.55 31.70 7.86
C LEU A 425 36.65 32.78 7.94
N GLU A 426 36.56 33.64 8.94
CA GLU A 426 37.60 34.59 9.30
C GLU A 426 37.78 34.53 10.82
N SER A 427 39.00 34.20 11.24
CA SER A 427 39.49 34.08 12.63
C SER A 427 39.24 32.75 13.36
N GLN A 428 40.03 31.73 13.03
CA GLN A 428 40.67 30.86 14.03
C GLN A 428 41.79 30.02 13.39
N ILE A 429 42.93 30.67 13.16
CA ILE A 429 44.23 29.99 13.15
C ILE A 429 44.68 29.99 14.61
N GLY A 430 44.56 28.86 15.29
CA GLY A 430 44.90 28.75 16.71
C GLY A 430 44.90 27.31 17.18
N GLU A 431 46.10 26.71 17.13
CA GLU A 431 46.61 25.61 17.96
C GLU A 431 45.81 24.28 18.01
N GLN A 432 46.38 23.26 17.36
CA GLN A 432 46.03 21.86 17.56
C GLN A 432 46.33 21.40 18.99
N PRO A 433 45.41 20.71 19.68
CA PRO A 433 45.75 19.82 20.76
C PRO A 433 45.96 18.38 20.25
N GLU A 434 46.95 17.71 20.84
CA GLU A 434 47.34 16.32 20.62
C GLU A 434 46.15 15.34 20.79
N PHE A 435 46.02 14.43 19.81
CA PHE A 435 45.14 13.28 19.88
C PHE A 435 45.73 12.21 20.82
N GLN A 436 45.06 11.94 21.94
CA GLN A 436 45.22 10.70 22.69
C GLN A 436 44.21 9.67 22.15
N GLN A 437 44.71 8.54 21.67
CA GLN A 437 43.91 7.36 21.39
C GLN A 437 43.49 6.68 22.71
N PRO A 438 42.29 6.10 22.77
CA PRO A 438 42.06 4.91 23.56
C PRO A 438 41.82 3.69 22.67
N GLU A 439 42.49 2.62 23.09
CA GLU A 439 42.45 1.25 22.63
C GLU A 439 41.08 0.59 22.87
N ASP A 440 40.83 -0.45 22.06
CA ASP A 440 40.08 -1.66 22.36
C ASP A 440 38.69 -1.59 23.00
N SER A 441 37.67 -1.94 22.22
CA SER A 441 36.57 -2.73 22.77
C SER A 441 35.98 -3.70 21.74
N GLN A 442 35.99 -4.95 22.16
CA GLN A 442 35.77 -6.17 21.40
C GLN A 442 34.31 -6.43 21.05
N PHE A 443 34.16 -7.15 19.94
CA PHE A 443 32.98 -7.85 19.45
C PHE A 443 32.23 -8.66 20.51
N TRP A 444 30.89 -8.63 20.43
CA TRP A 444 30.05 -9.76 20.83
C TRP A 444 29.07 -10.12 19.72
N TYR A 445 29.25 -11.34 19.21
CA TYR A 445 28.30 -12.08 18.37
C TYR A 445 27.10 -12.51 19.22
N LEU A 446 25.87 -12.24 18.76
CA LEU A 446 24.71 -13.02 19.15
C LEU A 446 23.84 -13.34 17.94
N SER A 447 23.96 -14.59 17.52
CA SER A 447 23.03 -15.33 16.68
C SER A 447 21.69 -15.51 17.38
N SER A 448 20.57 -15.21 16.71
CA SER A 448 19.26 -15.76 17.08
C SER A 448 18.59 -16.38 15.87
N GLN A 449 18.50 -17.70 15.91
CA GLN A 449 17.77 -18.57 15.00
C GLN A 449 16.26 -18.35 15.20
N PHE A 450 15.51 -18.21 14.11
CA PHE A 450 14.06 -18.41 14.13
C PHE A 450 13.74 -19.75 13.46
N ASN A 451 13.27 -20.70 14.28
CA ASN A 451 12.67 -21.94 13.85
C ASN A 451 11.29 -21.65 13.23
N CYS A 452 11.11 -22.11 12.00
CA CYS A 452 9.84 -22.16 11.31
C CYS A 452 9.14 -23.47 11.67
N SER A 453 8.03 -23.41 12.42
CA SER A 453 7.18 -24.57 12.67
C SER A 453 6.33 -24.86 11.43
N GLN A 454 6.69 -25.92 10.71
CA GLN A 454 5.88 -26.52 9.66
C GLN A 454 4.57 -27.06 10.24
N VAL A 455 3.47 -26.79 9.54
CA VAL A 455 2.16 -27.39 9.79
C VAL A 455 2.07 -28.63 8.91
N ASP A 456 2.02 -29.80 9.53
CA ASP A 456 1.76 -31.09 8.87
C ASP A 456 0.30 -31.17 8.43
N THR A 457 0.05 -31.10 7.13
CA THR A 457 -1.22 -31.52 6.52
C THR A 457 -1.13 -32.99 6.13
N GLN A 458 -1.58 -33.88 7.02
CA GLN A 458 -1.88 -35.26 6.65
C GLN A 458 -3.21 -35.29 5.88
N VAL A 459 -3.14 -35.61 4.59
CA VAL A 459 -4.29 -35.92 3.75
C VAL A 459 -4.57 -37.42 3.88
N ALA A 460 -5.72 -37.77 4.44
CA ALA A 460 -6.24 -39.13 4.44
C ALA A 460 -6.94 -39.42 3.11
N TYR A 461 -6.47 -40.45 2.38
CA TYR A 461 -7.18 -41.03 1.25
C TYR A 461 -8.20 -42.05 1.75
N PRO A 462 -9.44 -42.07 1.24
CA PRO A 462 -10.34 -43.20 1.43
C PRO A 462 -10.12 -44.25 0.33
N ASP A 463 -9.95 -45.49 0.78
CA ASP A 463 -9.82 -46.69 -0.03
C ASP A 463 -11.11 -47.10 -0.76
N SER A 464 -10.90 -47.59 -1.99
CA SER A 464 -11.60 -48.68 -2.67
C SER A 464 -13.12 -48.62 -2.87
N PHE A 465 -13.53 -48.45 -4.13
CA PHE A 465 -14.77 -49.03 -4.67
C PHE A 465 -14.44 -50.33 -5.41
N HIS A 466 -15.02 -51.44 -4.94
CA HIS A 466 -15.21 -52.66 -5.71
C HIS A 466 -16.56 -52.57 -6.44
N PHE A 467 -16.58 -52.97 -7.71
CA PHE A 467 -17.79 -53.40 -8.41
C PHE A 467 -17.57 -54.82 -8.93
N GLU A 468 -18.50 -55.71 -8.57
CA GLU A 468 -18.93 -56.85 -9.39
C GLU A 468 -19.95 -56.36 -10.44
#